data_AF-A0AAE6Y7Q0-F1
#
_entry.id   AF-A0AAE6Y7Q0-F1
#
_cell.length_a   1.000
_cell.length_b   1.000
_cell.length_c   1.000
_cell.angle_alpha   90.00
_cell.angle_beta   90.00
_cell.angle_gamma   90.00
#
_symmetry.space_group_name_H-M   'P 1'
#
loop_
_entity.id
_entity.type
_entity.pdbx_description
1 polymer ?
#
loop_
_entity_poly.entity_id
_entity_poly.type
_entity_poly.pdbx_seq_one_letter_code
_entity_poly.pdbx_strand_id
1 'polypeptide(L)' 'MSHVLSEETHRNLLARIPHCTGREVSDWLRTIGDGPALRFEEKVSWLRHEHNLAYGHAKALIHEYDLRRAARKLL' A
#
# COMPACT_ATOMS: atom_id res chain seq x y z
N MET A 1 -16.96 12.96 5.14
CA MET A 1 -16.02 12.50 6.19
C MET A 1 -14.93 11.64 5.56
N SER A 2 -14.00 12.25 4.83
CA SER A 2 -12.80 11.58 4.36
C SER A 2 -11.89 11.37 5.57
N HIS A 3 -11.88 10.17 6.14
CA HIS A 3 -10.88 9.75 7.12
C HIS A 3 -9.51 9.77 6.43
N VAL A 4 -8.90 10.94 6.40
CA VAL A 4 -7.44 11.06 6.34
C VAL A 4 -6.98 10.36 7.60
N LEU A 5 -6.53 9.11 7.45
CA LEU A 5 -5.73 8.46 8.49
C LEU A 5 -4.66 9.48 8.85
N SER A 6 -4.70 9.98 10.09
CA SER A 6 -3.65 10.86 10.60
C SER A 6 -2.31 10.28 10.16
N GLU A 7 -1.41 11.09 9.58
CA GLU A 7 -0.18 10.60 8.94
C GLU A 7 0.65 9.72 9.89
N GLU A 8 0.50 9.94 11.19
CA GLU A 8 1.05 9.11 12.26
C GLU A 8 0.45 7.69 12.29
N THR A 9 -0.88 7.55 12.19
CA THR A 9 -1.54 6.23 12.06
C THR A 9 -1.11 5.52 10.79
N HIS A 10 -0.98 6.25 9.68
CA HIS A 10 -0.50 5.67 8.43
C HIS A 10 0.94 5.15 8.56
N ARG A 11 1.85 5.94 9.13
CA ARG A 11 3.24 5.53 9.40
C ARG A 11 3.31 4.32 10.34
N ASN A 12 2.52 4.32 11.42
CA ASN A 12 2.44 3.18 12.34
C ASN A 12 1.93 1.91 11.64
N LEU A 13 0.96 2.02 10.72
CA LEU A 13 0.49 0.89 9.94
C LEU A 13 1.58 0.35 9.01
N LEU A 14 2.28 1.22 8.28
CA LEU A 14 3.38 0.81 7.40
C LEU A 14 4.51 0.15 8.18
N ALA A 15 4.90 0.70 9.33
CA ALA A 15 5.94 0.15 10.19
C ALA A 15 5.62 -1.28 10.69
N ARG A 16 4.33 -1.63 10.80
CA ARG A 16 3.90 -2.97 11.22
C ARG A 16 3.85 -4.00 10.09
N ILE A 17 3.79 -3.58 8.83
CA ILE A 17 3.67 -4.50 7.69
C ILE A 17 4.84 -5.49 7.62
N PRO A 18 6.12 -5.11 7.76
CA PRO A 18 7.23 -6.06 7.73
C PRO A 18 7.14 -7.11 8.83
N HIS A 19 6.67 -6.72 10.02
CA HIS A 19 6.50 -7.65 11.14
C HIS A 19 5.31 -8.60 10.93
N CYS A 20 4.21 -8.13 10.34
CA CYS A 20 3.01 -8.96 10.11
C CYS A 20 3.11 -9.84 8.86
N THR A 21 3.76 -9.36 7.81
CA THR A 21 3.82 -10.02 6.49
C THR A 21 5.16 -10.67 6.19
N GLY A 22 6.19 -10.41 7.00
CA GLY A 22 7.56 -10.88 6.75
C GLY A 22 8.25 -10.22 5.55
N ARG A 23 7.62 -9.21 4.93
CA ARG A 23 8.09 -8.53 3.72
C ARG A 23 8.13 -7.02 3.94
N GLU A 24 9.23 -6.39 3.54
CA GLU A 24 9.39 -4.95 3.69
C GLU A 24 8.40 -4.15 2.84
N VAL A 25 8.04 -2.95 3.30
CA VAL A 25 7.16 -2.02 2.57
C VAL A 25 7.69 -1.75 1.16
N SER A 26 8.99 -1.53 1.01
CA SER A 26 9.62 -1.29 -0.30
C SER A 26 9.39 -2.45 -1.28
N ASP A 27 9.42 -3.68 -0.78
CA ASP A 27 9.21 -4.88 -1.58
C ASP A 27 7.74 -5.06 -1.96
N TRP A 28 6.82 -4.69 -1.06
CA TRP A 28 5.40 -4.55 -1.39
C TRP A 28 5.16 -3.51 -2.48
N LEU A 29 5.77 -2.33 -2.38
CA LEU A 29 5.64 -1.29 -3.39
C LEU A 29 6.16 -1.74 -4.76
N ARG A 30 7.23 -2.55 -4.78
CA ARG A 30 7.72 -3.21 -6.00
C ARG A 30 6.71 -4.22 -6.53
N THR A 31 6.17 -5.09 -5.67
CA THR A 31 5.14 -6.09 -6.00
C THR A 31 3.89 -5.42 -6.63
N ILE A 32 3.47 -4.28 -6.09
CA ILE A 32 2.34 -3.48 -6.60
C ILE A 32 2.64 -2.84 -7.96
N GLY A 33 3.91 -2.52 -8.22
CA GLY A 33 4.38 -1.92 -9.47
C GLY A 33 4.62 -2.94 -10.58
N ASP A 34 5.05 -4.15 -10.21
CA ASP A 34 5.22 -5.31 -11.11
C ASP A 34 3.87 -5.98 -11.42
N GLY A 35 2.94 -5.93 -10.47
CA GLY A 35 1.60 -6.46 -10.61
C GLY A 35 0.73 -5.71 -11.63
N PRO A 36 -0.50 -6.21 -11.86
CA PRO A 36 -1.38 -5.69 -12.90
C PRO A 36 -1.76 -4.21 -12.65
N ALA A 37 -1.93 -3.48 -13.76
CA ALA A 37 -2.29 -2.05 -13.76
C ALA A 37 -3.78 -1.83 -13.38
N LEU A 38 -4.13 -2.21 -12.15
CA LEU A 38 -5.45 -2.11 -11.57
C LEU A 38 -5.69 -0.75 -10.89
N ARG A 39 -6.97 -0.40 -10.69
CA ARG A 39 -7.39 0.77 -9.89
C ARG A 39 -7.09 0.57 -8.41
N PHE A 40 -7.17 1.65 -7.63
CA PHE A 40 -6.85 1.65 -6.19
C PHE A 40 -7.57 0.52 -5.41
N GLU A 41 -8.90 0.45 -5.52
CA GLU A 41 -9.70 -0.55 -4.80
C GLU A 41 -9.42 -1.98 -5.28
N GLU A 42 -9.26 -2.16 -6.59
CA GLU A 42 -8.92 -3.45 -7.20
C GLU A 42 -7.55 -3.94 -6.71
N LYS A 43 -6.54 -3.06 -6.62
CA LYS A 43 -5.23 -3.41 -6.05
C LYS A 43 -5.30 -3.79 -4.58
N VAL A 44 -6.13 -3.10 -3.80
CA VAL A 44 -6.38 -3.45 -2.40
C VAL A 44 -7.02 -4.84 -2.34
N SER A 45 -8.01 -5.13 -3.17
CA SER A 45 -8.65 -6.45 -3.24
C SER A 45 -7.62 -7.53 -3.62
N TRP A 46 -6.84 -7.31 -4.68
CA TRP A 46 -5.78 -8.22 -5.14
C TRP A 46 -4.77 -8.55 -4.04
N LEU A 47 -4.23 -7.55 -3.33
CA LEU A 47 -3.30 -7.77 -2.21
C LEU A 47 -3.94 -8.58 -1.08
N ARG A 48 -5.22 -8.37 -0.81
CA ARG A 48 -5.95 -9.12 0.22
C ARG A 48 -6.17 -10.57 -0.20
N HIS A 49 -6.49 -10.81 -1.47
CA HIS A 49 -6.77 -12.15 -1.98
C HIS A 49 -5.49 -12.98 -2.16
N GLU A 50 -4.46 -12.40 -2.77
CA GLU A 50 -3.19 -13.10 -3.06
C GLU A 50 -2.30 -13.25 -1.83
N HIS A 51 -2.25 -12.22 -0.98
CA HIS A 51 -1.27 -12.16 0.11
C HIS A 51 -1.90 -12.12 1.50
N ASN A 52 -3.22 -12.33 1.59
CA ASN A 52 -3.98 -12.31 2.85
C ASN A 52 -3.73 -11.05 3.71
N LEU A 53 -3.42 -9.92 3.06
CA LEU A 53 -3.16 -8.66 3.74
C LEU A 53 -4.43 -8.12 4.41
N ALA A 54 -4.28 -7.48 5.57
CA ALA A 54 -5.41 -6.76 6.15
C ALA A 54 -5.76 -5.53 5.30
N TYR A 55 -7.05 -5.18 5.24
CA TYR A 55 -7.53 -4.06 4.43
C TYR A 55 -6.80 -2.74 4.73
N GLY A 56 -6.54 -2.44 6.01
CA GLY A 56 -5.80 -1.25 6.42
C GLY A 56 -4.36 -1.20 5.92
N HIS A 57 -3.65 -2.34 5.96
CA HIS A 57 -2.29 -2.46 5.45
C HIS A 57 -2.24 -2.35 3.93
N ALA A 58 -3.12 -3.07 3.23
CA ALA A 58 -3.22 -3.00 1.78
C ALA A 58 -3.54 -1.56 1.32
N LYS A 59 -4.53 -0.90 1.94
CA LYS A 59 -4.87 0.49 1.63
C LYS A 59 -3.69 1.44 1.84
N ALA A 60 -2.94 1.27 2.93
CA ALA A 60 -1.76 2.08 3.21
C ALA A 60 -0.66 1.89 2.15
N LEU A 61 -0.38 0.65 1.74
CA LEU A 61 0.61 0.35 0.71
C LEU A 61 0.26 0.95 -0.65
N ILE A 62 -0.99 0.80 -1.09
CA ILE A 62 -1.41 1.36 -2.39
C ILE A 62 -1.35 2.89 -2.36
N HIS A 63 -1.72 3.52 -1.24
CA HIS A 63 -1.66 4.97 -1.10
C HIS A 63 -0.23 5.50 -1.19
N GLU A 64 0.70 4.88 -0.47
CA GLU A 64 2.14 5.20 -0.54
C GLU A 64 2.70 4.98 -1.95
N TYR A 65 2.29 3.91 -2.63
CA TYR A 65 2.68 3.64 -4.01
C TYR A 65 2.21 4.74 -4.97
N ASP A 66 0.94 5.17 -4.84
CA ASP A 66 0.36 6.20 -5.69
C ASP A 66 1.03 7.56 -5.47
N LEU A 67 1.29 7.94 -4.21
CA LEU A 67 2.06 9.14 -3.85
C LEU A 67 3.46 9.13 -4.49
N ARG A 68 4.21 8.04 -4.35
CA ARG A 68 5.54 7.90 -4.98
C ARG A 68 5.46 7.90 -6.50
N ARG A 69 4.42 7.32 -7.09
CA ARG A 69 4.21 7.31 -8.54
C ARG A 69 3.86 8.70 -9.06
N ALA A 70 3.00 9.44 -8.37
CA ALA A 70 2.66 10.81 -8.69
C ALA A 70 3.90 11.72 -8.60
N ALA A 71 4.70 11.59 -7.55
CA ALA A 71 5.96 12.32 -7.39
C ALA A 71 6.94 12.04 -8.55
N ARG A 72 7.05 10.79 -9.01
CA ARG A 72 7.88 10.43 -10.18
C ARG A 72 7.35 10.96 -11.51
N LYS A 73 6.03 11.17 -11.64
CA LYS A 73 5.39 11.68 -12.87
C LYS A 73 5.50 13.21 -12.99
N LEU A 74 5.84 13.90 -11.91
CA LEU A 74 6.00 15.36 -11.86
C LEU A 74 7.44 15.83 -12.18
N LEU A 75 8.36 14.89 -12.44
CA LEU A 75 9.71 15.14 -12.94
C LEU A 75 9.77 14.88 -14.45
#